data_AF-A0A2E4WQW5-F1
#
_entry.id   AF-A0A2E4WQW5-F1
#
_cell.length_a   1.000
_cell.length_b   1.000
_cell.length_c   1.000
_cell.angle_alpha   90.00
_cell.angle_beta   90.00
_cell.angle_gamma   90.00
#
_symmetry.space_group_name_H-M   'P 1'
#
loop_
_entity.id
_entity.type
_entity.pdbx_description
1 polymer ?
#
loop_
_entity_poly.entity_id
_entity_poly.type
_entity_poly.pdbx_seq_one_letter_code
_entity_poly.pdbx_strand_id
1 'polypeptide(L)'
;MEFNLYKCDFSDDFKLLESDKLLSNNIISSLDKIQTEIIFEFEKKQKGKYGISSLGNEIRFNKAIQSQFCNSNHNEVLLKMTEHHRSFSYFFCEQLAKFQNENLYFLILSKDFGEKSRIVDKSFPSIKHINYQISNLLTNFQVKNLKRDVYFIEILSLEGYGFVEQSKNLRKIFKINS
;
A
#
# COMPACT_ATOMS: atom_id res chain seq x y z
N MET A 1 -11.99 2.49 2.08
CA MET A 1 -11.02 1.91 1.10
C MET A 1 -11.14 0.39 1.14
N GLU A 2 -11.19 -0.30 0.00
CA GLU A 2 -11.23 -1.78 -0.01
C GLU A 2 -9.82 -2.36 -0.07
N PHE A 3 -9.52 -3.32 0.80
CA PHE A 3 -8.21 -3.95 0.89
C PHE A 3 -8.27 -5.40 1.37
N ASN A 4 -7.21 -6.16 1.09
CA ASN A 4 -6.90 -7.41 1.78
C ASN A 4 -5.86 -7.14 2.89
N LEU A 5 -5.98 -7.81 4.03
CA LEU A 5 -5.00 -7.76 5.10
C LEU A 5 -4.27 -9.09 5.23
N TYR A 6 -2.94 -9.09 5.14
CA TYR A 6 -2.11 -10.27 5.34
C TYR A 6 -1.27 -10.12 6.60
N LYS A 7 -1.13 -11.19 7.36
CA LYS A 7 -0.12 -11.30 8.42
C LYS A 7 1.08 -12.09 7.90
N CYS A 8 2.27 -11.53 8.07
CA CYS A 8 3.52 -12.24 7.84
C CYS A 8 3.76 -13.18 9.03
N ASP A 9 3.70 -14.49 8.77
CA ASP A 9 4.20 -15.48 9.70
C ASP A 9 5.68 -15.71 9.38
N PHE A 10 6.57 -15.58 10.36
CA PHE A 10 8.00 -15.80 10.14
C PHE A 10 8.39 -17.28 10.21
N SER A 11 7.41 -18.15 10.49
CA SER A 11 7.56 -19.60 10.53
C SER A 11 6.89 -20.33 9.37
N ASP A 12 6.04 -19.63 8.59
CA ASP A 12 5.17 -20.20 7.57
C ASP A 12 4.90 -19.17 6.45
N ASP A 13 4.01 -19.50 5.50
CA ASP A 13 3.52 -18.57 4.47
C ASP A 13 2.61 -17.46 5.04
N PHE A 14 2.39 -16.41 4.23
CA PHE A 14 1.48 -15.33 4.58
C PHE A 14 0.06 -15.83 4.82
N LYS A 15 -0.55 -15.36 5.92
CA LYS A 15 -1.93 -15.68 6.27
C LYS A 15 -2.83 -14.50 5.91
N LEU A 16 -3.73 -14.70 4.95
CA LEU A 16 -4.81 -13.74 4.69
C LEU A 16 -5.72 -13.71 5.91
N LEU A 17 -6.02 -12.50 6.39
CA LEU A 17 -6.92 -12.26 7.51
C LEU A 17 -8.26 -11.79 6.96
N GLU A 18 -9.34 -12.45 7.36
CA GLU A 18 -10.68 -12.25 6.78
C GLU A 18 -11.42 -11.00 7.31
N SER A 19 -10.80 -10.14 8.13
CA SER A 19 -11.54 -9.07 8.80
C SER A 19 -10.77 -7.78 9.03
N ASP A 20 -11.31 -6.70 8.44
CA ASP A 20 -10.91 -5.30 8.66
C ASP A 20 -10.97 -4.87 10.13
N LYS A 21 -11.78 -5.56 10.96
CA LYS A 21 -11.86 -5.33 12.42
C LYS A 21 -10.54 -5.58 13.17
N LEU A 22 -9.51 -6.09 12.49
CA LEU A 22 -8.18 -6.27 13.05
C LEU A 22 -7.33 -5.00 12.96
N LEU A 23 -7.69 -4.04 12.11
CA LEU A 23 -7.00 -2.76 12.04
C LEU A 23 -7.47 -1.85 13.17
N SER A 24 -6.51 -1.16 13.80
CA SER A 24 -6.86 -0.10 14.74
C SER A 24 -7.55 1.07 14.04
N ASN A 25 -8.32 1.85 14.80
CA ASN A 25 -8.93 3.10 14.31
C ASN A 25 -7.89 4.09 13.75
N ASN A 26 -6.63 4.02 14.21
CA ASN A 26 -5.56 4.90 13.72
C ASN A 26 -5.13 4.52 12.31
N ILE A 27 -4.94 3.22 12.05
CA ILE A 27 -4.62 2.75 10.70
C ILE A 27 -5.79 3.03 9.76
N ILE A 28 -7.03 2.74 10.17
CA ILE A 28 -8.23 3.03 9.37
C ILE A 28 -8.29 4.54 9.03
N SER A 29 -8.14 5.43 10.02
CA SER A 29 -8.14 6.88 9.79
C SER A 29 -7.03 7.33 8.83
N SER A 30 -5.84 6.74 8.92
CA SER A 30 -4.74 7.01 7.98
C SER A 30 -5.08 6.57 6.56
N LEU A 31 -5.69 5.39 6.39
CA LEU A 31 -6.13 4.88 5.09
C LEU A 31 -7.22 5.77 4.48
N ASP A 32 -8.17 6.25 5.28
CA ASP A 32 -9.24 7.15 4.82
C ASP A 32 -8.68 8.49 4.35
N LYS A 33 -7.70 9.05 5.07
CA LYS A 33 -6.99 10.27 4.64
C LYS A 33 -6.24 10.04 3.34
N ILE A 34 -5.52 8.92 3.22
CA ILE A 34 -4.80 8.55 2.00
C ILE A 34 -5.77 8.43 0.82
N GLN A 35 -6.89 7.72 0.99
CA GLN A 35 -7.93 7.59 -0.04
C GLN A 35 -8.43 8.96 -0.49
N THR A 36 -8.80 9.81 0.46
CA THR A 36 -9.35 11.15 0.21
C THR A 36 -8.38 12.00 -0.61
N GLU A 37 -7.10 11.99 -0.24
CA GLU A 37 -6.06 12.74 -0.96
C GLU A 37 -5.77 12.17 -2.35
N ILE A 38 -5.79 10.84 -2.52
CA ILE A 38 -5.64 10.21 -3.85
C ILE A 38 -6.77 10.65 -4.77
N ILE A 39 -8.02 10.58 -4.31
CA ILE A 39 -9.20 10.99 -5.08
C ILE A 39 -9.10 12.47 -5.44
N PHE A 40 -8.76 13.33 -4.47
CA PHE A 40 -8.59 14.76 -4.69
C PHE A 40 -7.57 15.07 -5.78
N GLU A 41 -6.38 14.44 -5.72
CA GLU A 41 -5.33 14.66 -6.73
C GLU A 41 -5.76 14.13 -8.12
N PHE A 42 -6.51 13.02 -8.20
CA PHE A 42 -7.09 12.58 -9.47
C PHE A 42 -8.06 13.60 -10.04
N GLU A 43 -9.07 14.02 -9.26
CA GLU A 43 -10.11 14.95 -9.71
C GLU A 43 -9.49 16.29 -10.16
N LYS A 44 -8.53 16.79 -9.39
CA LYS A 44 -7.76 18.00 -9.70
C LYS A 44 -6.97 17.85 -10.99
N LYS A 45 -6.21 16.77 -11.17
CA LYS A 45 -5.37 16.56 -12.37
C LYS A 45 -6.20 16.30 -13.63
N GLN A 46 -7.38 15.68 -13.46
CA GLN A 46 -8.34 15.36 -14.51
C GLN A 46 -9.21 16.55 -14.94
N LYS A 47 -9.32 17.60 -14.12
CA LYS A 47 -10.16 18.77 -14.42
C LYS A 47 -9.86 19.34 -15.82
N GLY A 48 -10.89 19.40 -16.67
CA GLY A 48 -10.79 19.89 -18.06
C GLY A 48 -10.07 18.97 -19.03
N LYS A 49 -9.76 17.72 -18.64
CA LYS A 49 -9.06 16.72 -19.47
C LYS A 49 -9.92 15.49 -19.69
N TYR A 50 -9.68 14.83 -20.82
CA TYR A 50 -10.33 13.57 -21.17
C TYR A 50 -9.92 12.41 -20.22
N GLY A 51 -8.67 12.42 -19.77
CA GLY A 51 -8.11 11.51 -18.78
C GLY A 51 -6.67 11.92 -18.41
N ILE A 52 -6.04 11.17 -17.52
CA ILE A 52 -4.65 11.40 -17.08
C ILE A 52 -3.78 10.18 -17.33
N SER A 53 -2.47 10.38 -17.51
CA SER A 53 -1.54 9.29 -17.81
C SER A 53 -1.03 8.55 -16.57
N SER A 54 -0.84 9.26 -15.46
CA SER A 54 -0.41 8.74 -14.17
C SER A 54 -0.66 9.77 -13.05
N LEU A 55 -0.58 9.33 -11.79
CA LEU A 55 -0.62 10.21 -10.60
C LEU A 55 0.66 10.15 -9.74
N GLY A 56 1.69 9.44 -10.21
CA GLY A 56 2.86 9.10 -9.40
C GLY A 56 3.58 10.30 -8.78
N ASN A 57 3.75 11.40 -9.51
CA ASN A 57 4.42 12.59 -9.00
C ASN A 57 3.57 13.31 -7.96
N GLU A 58 2.28 13.48 -8.23
CA GLU A 58 1.35 14.13 -7.30
C GLU A 58 1.33 13.39 -5.97
N ILE A 59 1.22 12.05 -5.99
CA ILE A 59 1.24 11.22 -4.79
C ILE A 59 2.62 11.18 -4.13
N ARG A 60 3.71 11.25 -4.91
CA ARG A 60 5.06 11.31 -4.36
C ARG A 60 5.29 12.58 -3.55
N PHE A 61 4.74 13.72 -3.97
CA PHE A 61 4.99 15.03 -3.34
C PHE A 61 3.84 15.53 -2.45
N ASN A 62 2.71 14.81 -2.37
CA ASN A 62 1.60 15.18 -1.49
C ASN A 62 1.99 15.00 -0.01
N LYS A 63 2.12 16.11 0.71
CA LYS A 63 2.52 16.14 2.12
C LYS A 63 1.50 15.50 3.06
N ALA A 64 0.20 15.61 2.75
CA ALA A 64 -0.85 15.01 3.56
C ALA A 64 -0.73 13.48 3.53
N ILE A 65 -0.51 12.90 2.35
CA ILE A 65 -0.23 11.47 2.18
C ILE A 65 1.09 11.09 2.87
N GLN A 66 2.17 11.81 2.62
CA GLN A 66 3.48 11.50 3.22
C GLN A 66 3.43 11.49 4.76
N SER A 67 2.69 12.42 5.36
CA SER A 67 2.55 12.52 6.81
C SER A 67 1.80 11.36 7.46
N GLN A 68 1.13 10.50 6.69
CA GLN A 68 0.50 9.29 7.22
C GLN A 68 1.49 8.12 7.36
N PHE A 69 2.70 8.21 6.78
CA PHE A 69 3.68 7.13 6.79
C PHE A 69 4.84 7.40 7.74
N CYS A 70 5.49 6.31 8.21
CA CYS A 70 6.71 6.33 9.02
C CYS A 70 6.59 7.08 10.37
N ASN A 71 5.36 7.36 10.82
CA ASN A 71 5.08 7.90 12.14
C ASN A 71 4.63 6.76 13.05
N SER A 72 5.36 6.54 14.14
CA SER A 72 4.94 5.62 15.20
C SER A 72 3.79 6.26 15.96
N ASN A 73 2.61 5.65 15.87
CA ASN A 73 1.43 6.10 16.59
C ASN A 73 0.78 4.90 17.27
N HIS A 74 0.61 4.95 18.59
CA HIS A 74 0.02 3.87 19.38
C HIS A 74 0.65 2.47 19.17
N ASN A 75 1.99 2.42 19.08
CA ASN A 75 2.76 1.19 18.84
C ASN A 75 2.52 0.56 17.45
N GLU A 76 2.07 1.36 16.48
CA GLU A 76 1.82 0.95 15.11
C GLU A 76 2.50 1.91 14.14
N VAL A 77 2.98 1.39 13.01
CA VAL A 77 3.61 2.19 11.96
C VAL A 77 3.05 1.77 10.62
N LEU A 78 2.48 2.74 9.89
CA LEU A 78 2.12 2.57 8.49
C LEU A 78 3.32 2.89 7.59
N LEU A 79 3.68 1.99 6.70
CA LEU A 79 4.85 2.05 5.83
C LEU A 79 4.41 2.00 4.38
N LYS A 80 4.88 2.93 3.56
CA LYS A 80 4.58 2.96 2.13
C LYS A 80 5.50 2.01 1.40
N MET A 81 4.95 1.02 0.70
CA MET A 81 5.75 0.08 -0.09
C MET A 81 5.34 0.10 -1.55
N THR A 82 5.53 1.28 -2.16
CA THR A 82 5.28 1.51 -3.59
C THR A 82 6.58 1.65 -4.40
N GLU A 83 7.72 1.33 -3.79
CA GLU A 83 9.03 1.43 -4.45
C GLU A 83 9.31 0.23 -5.37
N HIS A 84 10.35 0.35 -6.18
CA HIS A 84 10.73 -0.65 -7.16
C HIS A 84 11.02 -2.02 -6.51
N HIS A 85 10.50 -3.11 -7.09
CA HIS A 85 10.63 -4.48 -6.56
C HIS A 85 12.06 -4.89 -6.14
N ARG A 86 13.10 -4.41 -6.84
CA ARG A 86 14.51 -4.71 -6.51
C ARG A 86 14.98 -4.20 -5.14
N SER A 87 14.28 -3.22 -4.55
CA SER A 87 14.66 -2.63 -3.27
C SER A 87 13.89 -3.18 -2.08
N PHE A 88 12.96 -4.13 -2.31
CA PHE A 88 12.06 -4.64 -1.27
C PHE A 88 12.82 -5.15 -0.04
N SER A 89 13.74 -6.10 -0.20
CA SER A 89 14.39 -6.77 0.92
C SER A 89 15.21 -5.81 1.79
N TYR A 90 15.88 -4.85 1.15
CA TYR A 90 16.63 -3.80 1.86
C TYR A 90 15.69 -2.91 2.68
N PHE A 91 14.65 -2.36 2.03
CA PHE A 91 13.67 -1.51 2.71
C PHE A 91 12.98 -2.25 3.86
N PHE A 92 12.54 -3.49 3.61
CA PHE A 92 11.90 -4.34 4.62
C PHE A 92 12.79 -4.54 5.85
N CYS A 93 14.04 -4.95 5.65
CA CYS A 93 15.01 -5.12 6.74
C CYS A 93 15.32 -3.79 7.46
N GLU A 94 15.44 -2.69 6.73
CA GLU A 94 15.67 -1.36 7.31
C GLU A 94 14.51 -0.94 8.23
N GLN A 95 13.25 -1.10 7.79
CA GLN A 95 12.09 -0.76 8.62
C GLN A 95 11.97 -1.69 9.83
N LEU A 96 12.29 -2.97 9.67
CA LEU A 96 12.40 -3.89 10.80
C LEU A 96 13.49 -3.44 11.79
N ALA A 97 14.66 -3.02 11.33
CA ALA A 97 15.70 -2.54 12.24
C ALA A 97 15.29 -1.25 12.98
N LYS A 98 14.58 -0.35 12.29
CA LYS A 98 14.16 0.95 12.80
C LYS A 98 13.06 0.89 13.86
N PHE A 99 12.02 0.08 13.66
CA PHE A 99 10.79 0.11 14.47
C PHE A 99 10.60 -1.14 15.35
N GLN A 100 11.59 -1.42 16.20
CA GLN A 100 11.79 -2.73 16.83
C GLN A 100 10.60 -3.27 17.65
N ASN A 101 9.76 -2.39 18.20
CA ASN A 101 8.69 -2.76 19.13
C ASN A 101 7.28 -2.48 18.59
N GLU A 102 7.20 -1.83 17.43
CA GLU A 102 5.94 -1.44 16.81
C GLU A 102 5.44 -2.48 15.82
N ASN A 103 4.12 -2.65 15.76
CA ASN A 103 3.48 -3.40 14.69
C ASN A 103 3.62 -2.65 13.37
N LEU A 104 4.05 -3.35 12.33
CA LEU A 104 4.34 -2.74 11.03
C LEU A 104 3.24 -3.07 10.04
N TYR A 105 2.70 -2.06 9.38
CA TYR A 105 1.70 -2.19 8.33
C TYR A 105 2.26 -1.67 7.02
N PHE A 106 2.61 -2.57 6.11
CA PHE A 106 3.12 -2.21 4.79
C PHE A 106 1.97 -2.04 3.80
N LEU A 107 1.77 -0.83 3.30
CA LEU A 107 0.78 -0.52 2.28
C LEU A 107 1.31 -0.85 0.88
N ILE A 108 0.60 -1.73 0.18
CA ILE A 108 0.88 -2.14 -1.20
C ILE A 108 -0.37 -2.01 -2.06
N LEU A 109 -0.19 -2.10 -3.38
CA LEU A 109 -1.30 -2.13 -4.32
C LEU A 109 -1.47 -3.55 -4.86
N SER A 110 -2.71 -4.01 -5.01
CA SER A 110 -2.97 -5.17 -5.86
C SER A 110 -2.56 -4.85 -7.29
N LYS A 111 -2.17 -5.90 -8.03
CA LYS A 111 -1.74 -5.76 -9.43
C LYS A 111 -2.82 -5.09 -10.28
N ASP A 112 -4.04 -5.59 -10.17
CA ASP A 112 -5.20 -5.09 -10.91
C ASP A 112 -5.48 -3.62 -10.61
N PHE A 113 -5.47 -3.24 -9.32
CA PHE A 113 -5.70 -1.87 -8.91
C PHE A 113 -4.59 -0.94 -9.39
N GLY A 114 -3.32 -1.31 -9.19
CA GLY A 114 -2.18 -0.49 -9.60
C GLY A 114 -2.12 -0.27 -11.12
N GLU A 115 -2.45 -1.29 -11.92
CA GLU A 115 -2.52 -1.19 -13.38
C GLU A 115 -3.68 -0.31 -13.87
N LYS A 116 -4.87 -0.45 -13.25
CA LYS A 116 -6.06 0.34 -13.59
C LYS A 116 -5.91 1.81 -13.19
N SER A 117 -5.41 2.06 -11.99
CA SER A 117 -5.32 3.40 -11.41
C SER A 117 -4.12 4.20 -11.92
N ARG A 118 -2.98 3.55 -12.20
CA ARG A 118 -1.70 4.22 -12.55
C ARG A 118 -1.26 5.28 -11.52
N ILE A 119 -1.56 5.01 -10.25
CA ILE A 119 -1.09 5.80 -9.10
C ILE A 119 0.43 5.70 -8.97
N VAL A 120 1.00 4.54 -9.33
CA VAL A 120 2.42 4.23 -9.26
C VAL A 120 2.88 3.60 -10.58
N ASP A 121 4.19 3.61 -10.83
CA ASP A 121 4.77 2.93 -11.98
C ASP A 121 4.59 1.41 -11.88
N LYS A 122 4.51 0.70 -13.01
CA LYS A 122 4.23 -0.75 -13.09
C LYS A 122 5.24 -1.67 -12.38
N SER A 123 6.29 -1.13 -11.78
CA SER A 123 7.39 -1.86 -11.14
C SER A 123 7.19 -2.11 -9.64
N PHE A 124 6.00 -1.82 -9.10
CA PHE A 124 5.64 -2.11 -7.71
C PHE A 124 5.54 -3.64 -7.46
N PRO A 125 5.91 -4.11 -6.27
CA PRO A 125 5.85 -5.53 -5.93
C PRO A 125 4.41 -5.96 -5.62
N SER A 126 4.00 -7.15 -6.09
CA SER A 126 2.74 -7.79 -5.69
C SER A 126 2.91 -8.57 -4.40
N ILE A 127 1.80 -8.90 -3.71
CA ILE A 127 1.86 -9.72 -2.49
C ILE A 127 2.55 -11.08 -2.73
N LYS A 128 2.35 -11.71 -3.89
CA LYS A 128 3.02 -12.96 -4.26
C LYS A 128 4.54 -12.79 -4.38
N HIS A 129 4.99 -11.67 -4.97
CA HIS A 129 6.41 -11.36 -5.06
C HIS A 129 7.02 -11.09 -3.68
N ILE A 130 6.29 -10.36 -2.84
CA ILE A 130 6.70 -10.05 -1.47
C ILE A 130 6.84 -11.34 -0.67
N ASN A 131 5.84 -12.23 -0.71
CA ASN A 131 5.90 -13.54 -0.04
C ASN A 131 7.16 -14.31 -0.47
N TYR A 132 7.38 -14.45 -1.79
CA TYR A 132 8.58 -15.10 -2.33
C TYR A 132 9.89 -14.48 -1.82
N GLN A 133 10.00 -13.14 -1.79
CA GLN A 133 11.20 -12.47 -1.28
C GLN A 133 11.40 -12.71 0.21
N ILE A 134 10.34 -12.67 1.01
CA ILE A 134 10.42 -12.96 2.45
C ILE A 134 10.80 -14.42 2.68
N SER A 135 10.15 -15.39 2.02
CA SER A 135 10.51 -16.82 2.15
C SER A 135 11.99 -17.06 1.83
N ASN A 136 12.51 -16.42 0.79
CA ASN A 136 13.94 -16.47 0.45
C ASN A 136 14.85 -15.84 1.53
N LEU A 137 14.44 -14.72 2.12
CA LEU A 137 15.16 -14.12 3.25
C LEU A 137 15.17 -15.08 4.44
N LEU A 138 14.02 -15.65 4.81
CA LEU A 138 13.88 -16.54 5.96
C LEU A 138 14.58 -17.89 5.79
N THR A 139 14.78 -18.33 4.54
CA THR A 139 15.58 -19.52 4.25
C THR A 139 17.05 -19.32 4.63
N ASN A 140 17.58 -18.10 4.44
CA ASN A 140 18.99 -17.79 4.67
C ASN A 140 19.25 -17.13 6.04
N PHE A 141 18.22 -16.55 6.66
CA PHE A 141 18.31 -15.79 7.90
C PHE A 141 17.25 -16.24 8.90
N GLN A 142 17.69 -16.69 10.08
CA GLN A 142 16.77 -16.94 11.18
C GLN A 142 16.38 -15.64 11.87
N VAL A 143 15.09 -15.38 11.93
CA VAL A 143 14.56 -14.25 12.67
C VAL A 143 14.46 -14.62 14.15
N LYS A 144 15.25 -13.98 14.99
CA LYS A 144 15.23 -14.20 16.44
C LYS A 144 14.51 -13.04 17.13
N ASN A 145 13.59 -13.37 18.04
CA ASN A 145 12.99 -12.43 18.99
C ASN A 145 12.22 -11.24 18.36
N LEU A 146 11.38 -11.48 17.35
CA LEU A 146 10.40 -10.47 16.95
C LEU A 146 9.33 -10.32 18.03
N LYS A 147 9.26 -9.13 18.64
CA LYS A 147 8.24 -8.76 19.64
C LYS A 147 7.08 -7.96 19.02
N ARG A 148 6.89 -8.05 17.71
CA ARG A 148 5.92 -7.29 16.94
C ARG A 148 5.34 -8.14 15.84
N ASP A 149 4.16 -7.74 15.40
CA ASP A 149 3.55 -8.29 14.20
C ASP A 149 3.91 -7.47 12.97
N VAL A 150 3.90 -8.13 11.81
CA VAL A 150 4.12 -7.53 10.50
C VAL A 150 2.94 -7.86 9.60
N TYR A 151 2.35 -6.82 9.03
CA TYR A 151 1.15 -6.89 8.21
C TYR A 151 1.38 -6.26 6.84
N PHE A 152 0.68 -6.76 5.82
CA PHE A 152 0.59 -6.14 4.50
C PHE A 152 -0.86 -5.79 4.21
N ILE A 153 -1.10 -4.52 3.87
CA ILE A 153 -2.40 -3.99 3.46
C ILE A 153 -2.37 -3.85 1.94
N GLU A 154 -3.04 -4.76 1.23
CA GLU A 154 -3.12 -4.76 -0.23
C GLU A 154 -4.37 -4.05 -0.71
N ILE A 155 -4.20 -2.88 -1.32
CA ILE A 155 -5.33 -2.07 -1.79
C ILE A 155 -5.94 -2.65 -3.06
N LEU A 156 -7.25 -2.87 -3.02
CA LEU A 156 -8.04 -3.44 -4.12
C LEU A 156 -8.80 -2.36 -4.89
N SER A 157 -9.32 -1.36 -4.19
CA SER A 157 -10.07 -0.26 -4.82
C SER A 157 -10.13 0.99 -3.92
N LEU A 158 -10.59 2.10 -4.51
CA LEU A 158 -10.99 3.29 -3.75
C LEU A 158 -12.50 3.26 -3.62
N GLU A 159 -12.97 3.35 -2.39
CA GLU A 159 -14.39 3.18 -2.08
C GLU A 159 -15.24 4.26 -2.76
N GLY A 160 -16.30 3.84 -3.45
CA GLY A 160 -17.19 4.72 -4.20
C GLY A 160 -16.60 5.26 -5.52
N TYR A 161 -15.42 4.80 -5.94
CA TYR A 161 -14.77 5.27 -7.17
C TYR A 161 -14.28 4.13 -8.06
N GLY A 162 -14.44 4.31 -9.37
CA GLY A 162 -13.95 3.41 -10.41
C GLY A 162 -12.92 4.06 -11.32
N PHE A 163 -12.21 3.22 -12.08
CA PHE A 163 -11.23 3.64 -13.09
C PHE A 163 -11.61 3.09 -14.46
N VAL A 164 -11.53 3.94 -15.49
CA VAL A 164 -11.77 3.53 -16.87
C VAL A 164 -10.62 3.98 -17.78
N GLU A 165 -10.23 3.11 -18.72
CA GLU A 165 -9.32 3.46 -19.80
C GLU A 165 -10.09 4.23 -20.88
N GLN A 166 -9.74 5.50 -21.06
CA GLN A 166 -10.37 6.37 -22.06
C GLN A 166 -9.66 6.23 -23.42
N SER A 167 -8.34 6.07 -23.41
CA SER A 167 -7.53 5.79 -24.58
C SER A 167 -6.23 5.13 -24.15
N LYS A 168 -5.42 4.65 -25.12
CA LYS A 168 -4.12 4.04 -24.84
C LYS A 168 -3.29 4.99 -23.97
N ASN A 169 -3.06 4.57 -22.72
CA ASN A 169 -2.37 5.30 -21.67
C ASN A 169 -3.10 6.42 -20.92
N LEU A 170 -4.37 6.69 -21.19
CA LEU A 170 -5.17 7.63 -20.40
C LEU A 170 -6.19 6.89 -19.52
N ARG A 171 -6.28 7.32 -18.27
CA ARG A 171 -7.20 6.80 -17.25
C ARG A 171 -8.08 7.92 -16.74
N LYS A 172 -9.31 7.59 -16.41
CA LYS A 172 -10.27 8.50 -15.81
C LYS A 172 -10.81 7.89 -14.53
N ILE A 173 -10.79 8.65 -13.44
CA ILE A 173 -11.53 8.30 -12.22
C ILE A 173 -12.98 8.77 -12.37
N PHE A 174 -13.93 7.98 -11.88
CA PHE A 174 -15.34 8.35 -11.84
C PHE A 174 -15.98 7.84 -10.54
N LYS A 175 -17.00 8.55 -10.07
CA LYS A 175 -17.78 8.14 -8.90
C LYS A 175 -18.76 7.04 -9.29
N ILE A 176 -18.85 6.00 -8.49
CA ILE A 176 -19.84 4.93 -8.64
C ILE A 176 -21.12 5.41 -7.97
N ASN A 177 -22.20 5.57 -8.73
CA ASN A 177 -23.51 5.86 -8.16
C ASN A 177 -24.04 4.56 -7.55
N SER A 178 -24.19 4.55 -6.23
CA SER A 178 -24.85 3.49 -5.46
C SER A 178 -26.37 3.59 -5.59
#